data_AF-A0A2E8SZW8-F1
#
_entry.id   AF-A0A2E8SZW8-F1
#
_cell.length_a   1.000
_cell.length_b   1.000
_cell.length_c   1.000
_cell.angle_alpha   90.00
_cell.angle_beta   90.00
_cell.angle_gamma   90.00
#
_symmetry.space_group_name_H-M   'P 1'
#
loop_
_entity.id
_entity.type
_entity.pdbx_description
1 polymer ?
#
loop_
_entity_poly.entity_id
_entity_poly.type
_entity_poly.pdbx_seq_one_letter_code
_entity_poly.pdbx_strand_id
1 'polypeptide(L)'
;MGAFKRRVTESHDPANPTTLGDLAKDGLRVFCWCHRCGHNAEIETAPLIARLGPMFPVPELGSRMRCTSCEARDVATRPAWPRHGGGQIARYG
;
A
#
# COMPACT_ATOMS: atom_id res chain seq x y z
N MET A 1 -17.10 22.12 -27.33
CA MET A 1 -16.83 22.26 -25.89
C MET A 1 -16.96 20.91 -25.20
N GLY A 2 -15.92 20.45 -24.50
CA GLY A 2 -16.07 19.61 -23.29
C GLY A 2 -16.25 18.09 -23.36
N ALA A 3 -15.56 17.34 -24.23
CA ALA A 3 -15.59 15.85 -24.24
C ALA A 3 -14.38 15.18 -23.55
N PHE A 4 -13.80 15.83 -22.54
CA PHE A 4 -12.61 15.36 -21.82
C PHE A 4 -13.02 14.85 -20.42
N LYS A 5 -12.48 13.70 -19.98
CA LYS A 5 -12.56 13.11 -18.61
C LYS A 5 -13.55 11.93 -18.37
N ARG A 6 -13.57 10.87 -19.19
CA ARG A 6 -14.36 9.66 -18.82
C ARG A 6 -13.68 8.31 -19.03
N ARG A 7 -12.35 8.22 -19.08
CA ARG A 7 -11.63 6.93 -19.17
C ARG A 7 -10.27 6.96 -18.48
N VAL A 8 -10.20 7.38 -17.22
CA VAL A 8 -8.94 7.39 -16.46
C VAL A 8 -9.20 6.79 -15.08
N THR A 9 -9.50 5.50 -15.02
CA THR A 9 -9.35 4.69 -13.81
C THR A 9 -9.48 3.21 -14.14
N GLU A 10 -8.86 2.76 -15.24
CA GLU A 10 -8.55 1.33 -15.35
C GLU A 10 -7.28 1.11 -14.54
N SER A 11 -7.51 0.55 -13.35
CA SER A 11 -6.54 0.12 -12.38
C SER A 11 -5.33 -0.53 -13.05
N HIS A 12 -4.20 0.19 -13.02
CA HIS A 12 -2.90 -0.43 -13.15
C HIS A 12 -2.63 -1.18 -11.85
N ASP A 13 -3.29 -2.32 -11.68
CA ASP A 13 -2.78 -3.35 -10.81
C ASP A 13 -1.56 -3.96 -11.53
N PRO A 14 -0.34 -3.82 -11.00
CA PRO A 14 0.78 -4.54 -11.57
C PRO A 14 0.42 -6.03 -11.52
N ALA A 15 0.53 -6.71 -12.66
CA ALA A 15 0.18 -8.12 -12.83
C ALA A 15 0.95 -9.09 -11.89
N ASN A 16 1.86 -8.57 -11.06
CA ASN A 16 2.48 -9.26 -9.95
C ASN A 16 2.56 -8.31 -8.74
N PRO A 17 1.67 -8.42 -7.73
CA PRO A 17 1.69 -7.56 -6.57
C PRO A 17 2.95 -7.82 -5.74
N THR A 18 3.63 -6.75 -5.31
CA THR A 18 4.77 -6.86 -4.40
C THR A 18 4.37 -7.62 -3.14
N THR A 19 5.15 -8.64 -2.78
CA THR A 19 4.89 -9.46 -1.59
C THR A 19 5.63 -8.93 -0.37
N LEU A 20 5.20 -9.35 0.83
CA LEU A 20 5.92 -9.05 2.07
C LEU A 20 7.38 -9.55 2.03
N GLY A 21 7.62 -10.70 1.40
CA GLY A 21 8.94 -11.29 1.24
C GLY A 21 9.86 -10.45 0.36
N ASP A 22 9.33 -9.82 -0.68
CA ASP A 22 10.11 -8.87 -1.50
C ASP A 22 10.50 -7.65 -0.68
N LEU A 23 9.56 -7.09 0.09
CA LEU A 23 9.88 -5.97 0.97
C LEU A 23 10.90 -6.31 2.04
N ALA A 24 10.85 -7.52 2.62
CA ALA A 24 11.85 -7.93 3.58
C ALA A 24 13.24 -8.12 2.96
N LYS A 25 13.33 -8.60 1.70
CA LYS A 25 14.61 -8.68 0.97
C LYS A 25 15.21 -7.31 0.73
N ASP A 26 14.37 -6.32 0.39
CA ASP A 26 14.79 -4.93 0.17
C ASP A 26 14.98 -4.12 1.47
N GLY A 27 14.72 -4.71 2.64
CA GLY A 27 14.81 -4.03 3.93
C GLY A 27 13.77 -2.90 4.10
N LEU A 28 12.63 -3.03 3.44
CA LEU A 28 11.56 -2.04 3.42
C LEU A 28 10.47 -2.36 4.45
N ARG A 29 9.82 -1.30 4.91
CA ARG A 29 8.63 -1.36 5.75
C ARG A 29 7.35 -1.28 4.91
N VAL A 30 6.22 -1.56 5.55
CA VAL A 30 4.89 -1.32 4.97
C VAL A 30 4.36 0.01 5.50
N PHE A 31 4.09 0.94 4.61
CA PHE A 31 3.37 2.17 4.92
C PHE A 31 1.85 1.92 4.85
N CYS A 32 1.14 2.30 5.90
CA CYS A 32 -0.29 2.14 6.05
C CYS A 32 -0.94 3.52 6.19
N TRP A 33 -2.04 3.76 5.48
CA TRP A 33 -2.79 5.02 5.50
C TRP A 33 -4.28 4.76 5.65
N CYS A 34 -4.93 5.37 6.64
CA CYS A 34 -6.38 5.29 6.80
C CYS A 34 -7.07 6.41 5.99
N HIS A 35 -7.95 6.03 5.06
CA HIS A 35 -8.72 6.99 4.26
C HIS A 35 -9.80 7.72 5.07
N ARG A 36 -10.17 7.21 6.24
CA ARG A 36 -11.22 7.79 7.09
C ARG A 36 -10.75 8.95 7.96
N CYS A 37 -9.60 8.80 8.62
CA CYS A 37 -9.08 9.82 9.55
C CYS A 37 -7.70 10.37 9.17
N GLY A 38 -7.08 9.89 8.08
CA GLY A 38 -5.74 10.31 7.66
C GLY A 38 -4.60 9.77 8.53
N HIS A 39 -4.89 8.93 9.53
CA HIS A 39 -3.88 8.31 10.36
C HIS A 39 -2.99 7.38 9.52
N ASN A 40 -1.68 7.54 9.66
CA ASN A 40 -0.70 6.71 8.97
C ASN A 40 0.32 6.13 9.94
N ALA A 41 0.85 4.96 9.56
CA ALA A 41 1.85 4.25 10.34
C ALA A 41 2.74 3.43 9.41
N GLU A 42 4.00 3.26 9.80
CA GLU A 42 4.93 2.35 9.15
C GLU A 42 5.07 1.08 10.01
N ILE A 43 4.93 -0.09 9.39
CA ILE A 43 4.95 -1.38 10.06
C ILE A 43 6.11 -2.20 9.51
N GLU A 44 6.88 -2.81 10.41
CA GLU A 44 7.94 -3.76 10.07
C GLU A 44 7.38 -4.97 9.31
N THR A 45 8.09 -5.43 8.28
CA THR A 45 7.68 -6.57 7.45
C THR A 45 7.85 -7.91 8.16
N ALA A 46 8.87 -8.06 9.00
CA ALA A 46 9.14 -9.29 9.75
C ALA A 46 7.94 -9.84 10.55
N PRO A 47 7.26 -9.06 11.41
CA PRO A 47 6.09 -9.55 12.14
C PRO A 47 4.88 -9.84 11.23
N LEU A 48 4.77 -9.16 10.08
CA LEU A 48 3.72 -9.43 9.10
C LEU A 48 3.98 -10.76 8.38
N ILE A 49 5.22 -11.05 8.01
CA ILE A 49 5.65 -12.31 7.41
C ILE A 49 5.41 -13.48 8.36
N ALA A 50 5.75 -13.31 9.65
CA ALA A 50 5.53 -14.35 10.65
C ALA A 50 4.05 -14.74 10.80
N ARG A 51 3.12 -13.82 10.50
CA ARG A 51 1.67 -14.02 10.65
C ARG A 51 0.96 -14.44 9.36
N LEU A 52 1.41 -13.94 8.21
CA LEU A 52 0.71 -14.06 6.93
C LEU A 52 1.51 -14.86 5.88
N GLY A 53 2.79 -15.10 6.14
CA GLY A 53 3.72 -15.70 5.20
C GLY A 53 4.39 -14.67 4.28
N PRO A 54 5.54 -15.02 3.70
CA PRO A 54 6.33 -14.12 2.85
C PRO A 54 5.67 -13.86 1.49
N MET A 55 4.85 -14.78 0.98
CA MET A 55 4.17 -14.62 -0.32
C MET A 55 2.92 -13.73 -0.25
N PHE A 56 2.59 -13.19 0.93
CA PHE A 56 1.39 -12.39 1.08
C PHE A 56 1.52 -11.05 0.34
N PRO A 57 0.56 -10.65 -0.51
CA PRO A 57 0.64 -9.42 -1.28
C PRO A 57 0.38 -8.19 -0.42
N VAL A 58 1.22 -7.17 -0.57
CA VAL A 58 1.14 -5.91 0.20
C VAL A 58 -0.19 -5.17 -0.02
N PRO A 59 -0.75 -5.06 -1.24
CA PRO A 59 -2.03 -4.37 -1.44
C PRO A 59 -3.22 -4.99 -0.70
N GLU A 60 -3.24 -6.31 -0.52
CA GLU A 60 -4.34 -7.00 0.20
C GLU A 60 -4.24 -6.86 1.72
N LEU A 61 -3.10 -6.40 2.22
CA LEU A 61 -2.85 -6.27 3.65
C LEU A 61 -3.80 -5.25 4.30
N GLY A 62 -4.17 -4.20 3.56
CA GLY A 62 -5.12 -3.18 3.99
C GLY A 62 -6.47 -3.75 4.44
N SER A 63 -7.00 -4.74 3.72
CA SER A 63 -8.28 -5.39 4.04
C SER A 63 -8.26 -6.16 5.37
N ARG A 64 -7.08 -6.52 5.87
CA ARG A 64 -6.87 -7.22 7.15
C ARG A 64 -6.50 -6.27 8.28
N MET A 65 -6.39 -4.97 8.02
CA MET A 65 -6.03 -3.97 9.01
C MET A 65 -7.24 -3.23 9.57
N ARG A 66 -7.02 -2.66 10.75
CA ARG A 66 -7.93 -1.75 11.44
C ARG A 66 -7.15 -0.55 11.91
N CYS A 67 -7.63 0.65 11.60
CA CYS A 67 -7.05 1.87 12.12
C CYS A 67 -7.18 1.89 13.65
N THR A 68 -6.07 2.12 14.36
CA THR A 68 -6.07 2.22 15.83
C THR A 68 -6.70 3.51 16.34
N SER A 69 -6.79 4.55 15.50
CA SER A 69 -7.37 5.85 15.86
C SER A 69 -8.88 5.92 15.66
N CYS A 70 -9.40 5.41 14.54
CA CYS A 70 -10.83 5.51 14.19
C CYS A 70 -11.53 4.17 14.00
N GLU A 71 -10.81 3.05 14.21
CA GLU A 71 -11.36 1.69 14.17
C GLU A 71 -11.91 1.22 12.82
N ALA A 72 -11.80 2.03 11.77
CA ALA A 72 -12.20 1.70 10.41
C ALA A 72 -11.25 0.70 9.74
N ARG A 73 -11.77 -0.06 8.76
CA ARG A 73 -11.03 -1.03 7.93
C ARG A 73 -10.67 -0.50 6.54
N ASP A 74 -10.75 0.81 6.38
CA ASP A 74 -10.47 1.51 5.13
C ASP A 74 -9.01 2.02 5.17
N VAL A 75 -8.09 1.07 5.04
CA VAL A 75 -6.64 1.28 5.16
C VAL A 75 -5.98 0.88 3.84
N ALA A 76 -5.29 1.81 3.20
CA ALA A 76 -4.43 1.55 2.06
C ALA A 76 -3.02 1.18 2.53
N THR A 77 -2.41 0.22 1.85
CA THR A 77 -1.07 -0.28 2.16
C THR A 77 -0.17 -0.17 0.94
N ARG A 78 1.08 0.21 1.19
CA ARG A 78 2.12 0.28 0.17
C ARG A 78 3.50 0.06 0.77
N PRO A 79 4.53 -0.21 -0.04
CA PRO A 79 5.91 -0.20 0.44
C PRO A 79 6.37 1.20 0.89
N ALA A 80 7.14 1.28 1.95
CA ALA A 80 7.69 2.51 2.52
C ALA A 80 9.02 2.91 1.85
N TRP A 81 8.95 3.40 0.61
CA TRP A 81 10.13 3.82 -0.16
C TRP A 81 10.81 5.06 0.47
N PRO A 82 12.10 5.00 0.87
CA PRO A 82 12.76 6.07 1.64
C PRO A 82 13.16 7.32 0.84
N ARG A 83 13.00 7.33 -0.49
CA ARG A 83 13.50 8.42 -1.37
C ARG A 83 12.48 9.00 -2.36
N HIS A 84 11.20 8.74 -2.15
CA HIS A 84 10.11 9.49 -2.78
C HIS A 84 9.22 10.04 -1.67
N GLY A 85 9.51 11.26 -1.23
CA GLY A 85 8.62 12.03 -0.38
C GLY A 85 7.18 11.97 -0.92
N GLY A 86 6.20 11.93 -0.02
CA GLY A 86 4.80 11.66 -0.30
C GLY A 86 4.30 12.08 -1.69
N GLY A 87 3.90 11.08 -2.48
CA GLY A 87 3.23 11.31 -3.77
C GLY A 87 4.15 11.26 -4.98
N GLN A 88 4.52 10.05 -5.40
CA GLN A 88 4.70 9.81 -6.83
C GLN A 88 4.15 8.43 -7.16
N ILE A 89 2.88 8.41 -7.57
CA ILE A 89 2.37 7.39 -8.49
C ILE A 89 3.37 7.40 -9.64
N ALA A 90 4.02 6.27 -9.89
CA ALA A 90 5.03 6.13 -10.94
C ALA A 90 4.45 6.67 -12.25
N ARG A 91 4.88 7.88 -12.64
CA ARG A 91 4.71 8.40 -13.99
C ARG A 91 5.79 7.74 -14.81
N TYR A 92 5.49 6.61 -15.42
CA TYR A 92 6.24 6.19 -16.59
C TYR A 92 5.66 6.97 -17.77
N GLY A 93 6.54 7.70 -18.47
CA GLY A 93 6.21 8.50 -19.66
C GLY A 93 6.02 7.66 -20.90
#